data_AF-A0A7Y7ZGD8-F1
#
_entry.id   AF-A0A7Y7ZGD8-F1
#
_cell.length_a   1.000
_cell.length_b   1.000
_cell.length_c   1.000
_cell.angle_alpha   90.00
_cell.angle_beta   90.00
_cell.angle_gamma   90.00
#
_symmetry.space_group_name_H-M   'P 1'
#
loop_
_entity.id
_entity.type
_entity.pdbx_description
1 polymer ?
#
loop_
_entity_poly.entity_id
_entity_poly.type
_entity_poly.pdbx_seq_one_letter_code
_entity_poly.pdbx_strand_id
1 'polypeptide(L)' 'MATVQAVYLTDLKELLFPGEGGKVIPVPDRIAETVSPDVLDLRFVKRWAVRNNYLPETAEIGVAC' A
#
# COMPACT_ATOMS: atom_id res chain seq x y z
N MET A 1 -17.92 -6.70 5.34
CA MET A 1 -17.32 -6.49 4.00
C MET A 1 -16.07 -5.66 4.24
N ALA A 2 -14.90 -6.23 3.97
CA ALA A 2 -13.66 -5.52 4.17
C ALA A 2 -13.44 -4.65 2.91
N THR A 3 -13.48 -3.34 3.10
CA THR A 3 -13.37 -2.37 2.02
C THR A 3 -11.88 -2.15 1.80
N VAL A 4 -11.39 -2.42 0.59
CA VAL A 4 -10.00 -2.10 0.22
C VAL A 4 -9.83 -0.58 0.34
N GLN A 5 -9.01 -0.15 1.30
CA GLN A 5 -8.83 1.26 1.64
C GLN A 5 -7.65 1.89 0.92
N ALA A 6 -6.71 1.07 0.45
CA ALA A 6 -5.60 1.49 -0.41
C ALA A 6 -5.22 0.42 -1.43
N VAL A 7 -4.57 0.83 -2.51
CA VAL A 7 -4.04 -0.05 -3.55
C VAL A 7 -2.57 0.29 -3.73
N TYR A 8 -1.69 -0.70 -3.59
CA TYR A 8 -0.28 -0.55 -3.89
C TYR A 8 -0.04 -0.80 -5.39
N LEU A 9 0.52 0.19 -6.08
CA LEU A 9 0.91 0.17 -7.48
C LEU A 9 2.37 -0.27 -7.54
N THR A 10 2.59 -1.53 -7.90
CA THR A 10 3.90 -2.19 -7.79
C THR A 10 4.93 -1.59 -8.76
N ASP A 11 4.50 -1.31 -10.00
CA ASP A 11 5.33 -0.70 -11.04
C ASP A 11 5.74 0.74 -10.73
N LEU A 12 4.87 1.48 -10.05
CA LEU A 12 5.11 2.88 -9.66
C LEU A 12 5.72 3.01 -8.26
N LYS A 13 5.69 1.94 -7.46
CA LYS A 13 6.06 1.94 -6.03
C LYS A 13 5.23 2.97 -5.24
N GLU A 14 3.95 3.07 -5.55
CA GLU A 14 3.05 4.08 -5.00
C GLU A 14 1.85 3.45 -4.28
N LEU A 15 1.36 4.10 -3.23
CA LEU A 15 0.16 3.69 -2.51
C LEU A 15 -0.98 4.66 -2.84
N LEU A 16 -1.98 4.17 -3.57
CA LEU A 16 -3.18 4.89 -3.96
C LEU A 16 -4.28 4.72 -2.90
N PHE A 17 -4.93 5.82 -2.54
CA PHE A 17 -6.03 5.88 -1.58
C PHE A 17 -7.32 6.30 -2.30
N PRO A 18 -8.09 5.35 -2.83
CA PRO A 18 -9.28 5.65 -3.63
C PRO A 18 -10.37 6.39 -2.81
N GLY A 19 -10.43 6.15 -1.49
CA GLY A 19 -11.38 6.83 -0.59
C GLY A 19 -11.02 8.27 -0.22
N GLU A 20 -9.75 8.68 -0.37
CA GLU A 20 -9.25 10.02 -0.03
C GLU A 20 -9.06 10.88 -1.28
N GLY A 21 -10.04 10.87 -2.19
CA GLY A 21 -9.98 11.68 -3.42
C GLY A 21 -8.87 11.27 -4.39
N GLY A 22 -8.43 10.00 -4.36
CA GLY A 22 -7.35 9.51 -5.23
C GLY A 22 -5.96 9.96 -4.81
N LYS A 23 -5.76 10.28 -3.53
CA LYS A 23 -4.43 10.59 -2.98
C LYS A 23 -3.45 9.46 -3.29
N VAL A 24 -2.26 9.81 -3.75
CA VAL A 24 -1.16 8.88 -4.02
C VAL A 24 0.00 9.25 -3.11
N ILE A 25 0.60 8.24 -2.47
CA ILE A 25 1.78 8.43 -1.62
C ILE A 25 2.89 7.51 -2.13
N PRO A 26 4.06 8.04 -2.50
CA PRO A 26 5.20 7.22 -2.88
C PRO A 26 5.68 6.39 -1.69
N VAL A 27 5.85 5.09 -1.91
CA VAL A 27 6.38 4.16 -0.91
C VAL A 27 7.91 4.26 -0.94
N PRO A 28 8.58 4.40 0.22
CA PRO A 28 10.03 4.44 0.27
C PRO A 28 10.65 3.21 -0.39
N ASP A 29 11.74 3.39 -1.16
CA ASP A 29 12.39 2.30 -1.90
C ASP A 29 12.71 1.09 -1.03
N ARG A 30 13.24 1.31 0.18
CA ARG A 30 13.54 0.23 1.14
C ARG A 30 12.34 -0.67 1.48
N ILE A 31 11.13 -0.18 1.32
CA ILE A 31 9.88 -0.92 1.53
C ILE A 31 9.35 -1.44 0.21
N ALA A 32 9.41 -0.64 -0.86
CA ALA A 32 9.03 -1.11 -2.18
C ALA A 32 9.87 -2.32 -2.65
N GLU A 33 11.17 -2.35 -2.33
CA GLU A 33 12.08 -3.47 -2.59
C GLU A 33 11.70 -4.75 -1.83
N THR A 34 10.97 -4.64 -0.72
CA THR A 34 10.45 -5.82 0.00
C THR A 34 9.24 -6.44 -0.69
N VAL A 35 8.59 -5.70 -1.59
CA VAL A 35 7.48 -6.21 -2.40
C VAL A 35 8.04 -6.70 -3.73
N SER A 36 8.49 -7.94 -3.76
CA SER A 36 8.89 -8.58 -5.02
C SER A 36 7.67 -8.99 -5.85
N PRO A 37 7.72 -8.86 -7.18
CA PRO A 37 6.62 -9.27 -8.07
C PRO A 37 6.25 -10.76 -7.94
N ASP A 38 7.18 -11.61 -7.53
CA ASP A 38 6.94 -13.04 -7.31
C ASP A 38 6.21 -13.37 -5.99
N VAL A 39 6.29 -12.49 -4.98
CA VAL A 39 5.83 -12.81 -3.62
C VAL A 39 4.74 -11.84 -3.13
N LEU A 40 4.58 -10.68 -3.77
CA LEU A 40 3.56 -9.65 -3.49
C LEU A 40 3.28 -9.46 -1.97
N ASP A 41 4.35 -9.44 -1.16
CA ASP A 41 4.22 -9.33 0.29
C ASP A 41 3.99 -7.86 0.72
N LEU A 42 2.72 -7.50 0.88
CA LEU A 42 2.30 -6.16 1.28
C LEU A 42 2.41 -5.90 2.79
N ARG A 43 2.89 -6.85 3.61
CA ARG A 43 2.94 -6.68 5.07
C ARG A 43 3.80 -5.49 5.48
N PHE A 44 4.91 -5.26 4.79
CA PHE A 44 5.80 -4.13 5.06
C PHE A 44 5.18 -2.80 4.62
N VAL A 45 4.52 -2.76 3.46
CA VAL A 45 3.76 -1.60 2.98
C VAL A 45 2.64 -1.27 3.96
N LYS A 46 1.88 -2.27 4.43
CA LYS A 46 0.83 -2.11 5.43
C LYS A 46 1.37 -1.56 6.74
N ARG A 47 2.43 -2.16 7.29
CA ARG A 47 3.05 -1.68 8.54
C ARG A 47 3.54 -0.25 8.41
N TRP A 48 4.14 0.11 7.28
CA TRP A 48 4.58 1.47 7.03
C TRP A 48 3.41 2.45 6.94
N ALA A 49 2.37 2.11 6.18
CA ALA A 49 1.19 2.97 6.04
C ALA A 49 0.48 3.18 7.38
N VAL A 50 0.36 2.13 8.20
CA VAL A 50 -0.21 2.21 9.56
C VAL A 50 0.68 3.07 10.47
N ARG A 51 1.99 2.86 10.45
CA ARG A 51 2.94 3.64 11.27
C ARG A 51 2.93 5.14 10.94
N ASN A 52 2.63 5.50 9.71
CA ASN A 52 2.52 6.90 9.27
C ASN A 52 1.10 7.47 9.38
N ASN A 53 0.16 6.73 9.99
CA ASN A 53 -1.26 7.10 10.11
C ASN A 53 -1.97 7.32 8.76
N TYR A 54 -1.50 6.67 7.69
CA TYR A 54 -2.19 6.70 6.40
C TYR A 54 -3.32 5.69 6.33
N LEU A 55 -3.21 4.57 7.05
CA LEU A 55 -4.22 3.52 7.12
C LEU A 55 -4.45 3.06 8.56
N PRO A 56 -5.68 2.68 8.93
CA PRO A 56 -5.91 1.95 10.17
C PRO A 56 -5.35 0.52 10.09
N GLU A 57 -5.07 -0.10 11.23
CA GLU A 57 -4.53 -1.47 11.29
C GLU A 57 -5.46 -2.52 10.66
N THR A 58 -6.77 -2.25 10.70
CA THR A 58 -7.81 -3.07 10.10
C THR A 58 -7.98 -2.86 8.58
N ALA A 59 -7.24 -1.91 7.99
CA ALA A 59 -7.28 -1.64 6.56
C ALA A 59 -6.82 -2.85 5.73
N GLU A 60 -7.49 -3.06 4.61
CA GLU A 60 -7.00 -3.93 3.54
C GLU A 60 -6.32 -3.11 2.47
N ILE A 61 -5.20 -3.64 1.99
CA ILE A 61 -4.41 -3.08 0.89
C ILE A 61 -4.50 -4.07 -0.27
N GLY A 62 -5.04 -3.61 -1.39
CA GLY A 62 -4.98 -4.33 -2.66
C GLY A 62 -3.63 -4.11 -3.35
N VAL A 63 -3.32 -4.95 -4.32
CA VAL A 63 -2.16 -4.75 -5.20
C VAL A 63 -2.61 -4.69 -6.65
N ALA A 64 -2.00 -3.79 -7.40
CA ALA A 64 -2.13 -3.70 -8.84
C ALA A 64 -0.73 -3.62 -9.47
N CYS A 65 -0.59 -4.31 -10.59
CA CYS A 65 0.54 -4.19 -11.51
C CYS A 65 0.13 -3.17 -12.58
#